data_AF-A0A0T0PT28-F1
#
_entry.id   AF-A0A0T0PT28-F1
#
_cell.length_a   1.000
_cell.length_b   1.000
_cell.length_c   1.000
_cell.angle_alpha   90.00
_cell.angle_beta   90.00
_cell.angle_gamma   90.00
#
_symmetry.space_group_name_H-M   'P 1'
#
loop_
_entity.id
_entity.type
_entity.pdbx_description
1 polymer ?
#
loop_
_entity_poly.entity_id
_entity_poly.type
_entity_poly.pdbx_seq_one_letter_code
_entity_poly.pdbx_strand_id
1 'polypeptide(L)'
;MKIMFAGTIGAAALLAAAPAIAATPFDLEGVAAGSYASLVVDDGPVQLTITSEGGGVVLVGDSNVALIGKGAASVRDGRFSAKRFTFNQSIGSITFNYGDAGGDDDNPVNVAAFDDLGVLLGTVVGSYDRDESLGGSITSTFSGARYYILSSGSGDANPNSLFWDVASYSLAGGGVPEPATWALMILGFGAVGGAMRRRSGRAAAVAA
;
A
#
# COMPACT_ATOMS: atom_id res chain seq x y z
N MET A 1 35.83 54.00 28.41
CA MET A 1 35.88 52.51 28.51
C MET A 1 34.84 51.96 27.53
N LYS A 2 35.28 51.41 26.40
CA LYS A 2 34.42 50.94 25.30
C LYS A 2 33.88 49.55 25.62
N ILE A 3 32.55 49.36 25.65
CA ILE A 3 31.91 48.05 25.81
C ILE A 3 31.47 47.62 24.41
N MET A 4 32.11 46.57 23.87
CA MET A 4 31.76 45.97 22.58
C MET A 4 30.57 45.02 22.74
N PHE A 5 29.56 45.16 21.86
CA PHE A 5 28.48 44.19 21.71
C PHE A 5 28.94 43.04 20.79
N ALA A 6 28.94 41.81 21.30
CA ALA A 6 29.06 40.61 20.48
C ALA A 6 27.66 40.06 20.19
N GLY A 7 27.17 40.26 18.96
CA GLY A 7 25.93 39.65 18.48
C GLY A 7 26.21 38.28 17.89
N THR A 8 25.72 37.22 18.53
CA THR A 8 25.72 35.86 17.98
C THR A 8 24.50 35.69 17.07
N ILE A 9 24.74 35.51 15.77
CA ILE A 9 23.74 35.14 14.77
C ILE A 9 23.51 33.63 14.92
N GLY A 10 22.32 33.23 15.39
CA GLY A 10 21.91 31.83 15.42
C GLY A 10 21.62 31.33 14.01
N ALA A 11 22.39 30.34 13.55
CA ALA A 11 22.17 29.66 12.28
C ALA A 11 20.85 28.89 12.30
N ALA A 12 19.91 29.24 11.41
CA ALA A 12 18.69 28.48 11.19
C ALA A 12 19.03 27.24 10.35
N ALA A 13 18.89 26.05 10.93
CA ALA A 13 19.01 24.79 10.20
C ALA A 13 17.78 24.62 9.28
N LEU A 14 18.00 24.54 7.97
CA LEU A 14 16.98 24.10 7.02
C LEU A 14 16.60 22.65 7.36
N LEU A 15 15.39 22.44 7.87
CA LEU A 15 14.79 21.11 7.98
C LEU A 15 14.21 20.75 6.61
N ALA A 16 14.93 19.96 5.83
CA ALA A 16 14.43 19.46 4.56
C ALA A 16 13.27 18.49 4.80
N ALA A 17 12.10 18.78 4.23
CA ALA A 17 11.01 17.81 4.18
C ALA A 17 11.44 16.66 3.26
N ALA A 18 11.39 15.42 3.76
CA ALA A 18 11.58 14.26 2.91
C ALA A 18 10.41 14.19 1.92
N PRO A 19 10.66 13.91 0.63
CA PRO A 19 9.59 13.76 -0.35
C PRO A 19 8.72 12.56 0.04
N ALA A 20 7.40 12.70 -0.12
CA ALA A 20 6.50 11.56 -0.13
C ALA A 20 6.89 10.68 -1.31
N ILE A 21 7.51 9.54 -1.03
CA ILE A 21 7.82 8.55 -2.04
C ILE A 21 6.48 7.95 -2.46
N ALA A 22 6.07 8.21 -3.71
CA ALA A 22 4.99 7.46 -4.32
C ALA A 22 5.43 5.99 -4.33
N ALA A 23 4.73 5.15 -3.59
CA ALA A 23 4.97 3.71 -3.56
C ALA A 23 4.92 3.19 -5.00
N THR A 24 6.01 2.54 -5.43
CA THR A 24 6.00 1.79 -6.68
C THR A 24 5.12 0.57 -6.44
N PRO A 25 4.18 0.23 -7.34
CA PRO A 25 3.40 -1.00 -7.17
C PRO A 25 4.33 -2.21 -7.02
N PHE A 26 3.80 -3.29 -6.43
CA PHE A 26 4.49 -4.58 -6.41
C PHE A 26 4.51 -5.17 -7.83
N ASP A 27 5.31 -4.59 -8.72
CA ASP A 27 5.44 -5.08 -10.08
C ASP A 27 6.13 -6.44 -10.08
N LEU A 28 5.67 -7.30 -11.00
CA LEU A 28 6.27 -8.62 -11.21
C LEU A 28 7.25 -8.62 -12.38
N GLU A 29 7.51 -7.47 -13.00
CA GLU A 29 8.32 -7.35 -14.21
C GLU A 29 9.76 -7.79 -13.98
N GLY A 30 10.30 -7.47 -12.81
CA GLY A 30 11.61 -7.91 -12.35
C GLY A 30 11.68 -9.36 -11.88
N VAL A 31 10.54 -10.03 -11.71
CA VAL A 31 10.48 -11.41 -11.21
C VAL A 31 10.75 -12.39 -12.36
N ALA A 32 11.56 -13.41 -12.09
CA ALA A 32 11.81 -14.47 -13.06
C ALA A 32 10.52 -15.27 -13.32
N ALA A 33 10.26 -15.63 -14.57
CA ALA A 33 9.15 -16.52 -14.87
C ALA A 33 9.43 -17.91 -14.28
N GLY A 34 8.42 -18.54 -13.68
CA GLY A 34 8.60 -19.83 -13.01
C GLY A 34 7.52 -20.16 -11.98
N SER A 35 7.79 -21.19 -11.19
CA SER A 35 6.90 -21.68 -10.13
C SER A 35 7.53 -21.48 -8.76
N TYR A 36 6.74 -20.94 -7.83
CA TYR A 36 7.19 -20.56 -6.50
C TYR A 36 6.28 -21.20 -5.45
N ALA A 37 6.85 -21.84 -4.43
CA ALA A 37 6.07 -22.28 -3.28
C ALA A 37 5.53 -21.07 -2.47
N SER A 38 6.33 -20.01 -2.43
CA SER A 38 5.99 -18.70 -1.87
C SER A 38 6.83 -17.66 -2.62
N LEU A 39 6.19 -16.64 -3.15
CA LEU A 39 6.87 -15.53 -3.82
C LEU A 39 6.86 -14.32 -2.90
N VAL A 40 8.01 -13.67 -2.74
CA VAL A 40 8.14 -12.44 -1.93
C VAL A 40 8.59 -11.31 -2.85
N VAL A 41 7.89 -10.20 -2.80
CA VAL A 41 8.17 -8.97 -3.55
C VAL A 41 8.20 -7.81 -2.55
N ASP A 42 9.21 -6.96 -2.65
CA ASP A 42 9.42 -5.84 -1.74
C ASP A 42 9.19 -4.51 -2.47
N ASP A 43 8.49 -3.58 -1.81
CA ASP A 43 8.39 -2.17 -2.17
C ASP A 43 8.81 -1.33 -0.96
N GLY A 44 10.12 -1.04 -0.90
CA GLY A 44 10.73 -0.36 0.24
C GLY A 44 10.48 -1.10 1.57
N PRO A 45 9.75 -0.51 2.54
CA PRO A 45 9.44 -1.16 3.82
C PRO A 45 8.24 -2.10 3.76
N VAL A 46 7.47 -2.11 2.67
CA VAL A 46 6.29 -2.96 2.51
C VAL A 46 6.71 -4.22 1.76
N GLN A 47 6.36 -5.37 2.31
CA GLN A 47 6.62 -6.67 1.70
C GLN A 47 5.29 -7.34 1.39
N LEU A 48 5.18 -7.82 0.15
CA LEU A 48 4.10 -8.67 -0.33
C LEU A 48 4.61 -10.11 -0.42
N THR A 49 3.90 -11.02 0.23
CA THR A 49 4.06 -12.46 0.05
C THR A 49 2.86 -13.02 -0.72
N ILE A 50 3.13 -13.66 -1.85
CA ILE A 50 2.12 -14.31 -2.70
C ILE A 50 2.22 -15.83 -2.54
N THR A 51 1.09 -16.47 -2.25
CA THR A 51 0.97 -17.93 -2.15
C THR A 51 -0.30 -18.43 -2.83
N SER A 52 -0.35 -19.73 -3.13
CA SER A 52 -1.60 -20.41 -3.45
C SER A 52 -2.42 -20.63 -2.18
N GLU A 53 -3.72 -20.31 -2.22
CA GLU A 53 -4.62 -20.50 -1.10
C GLU A 53 -4.79 -21.99 -0.77
N GLY A 54 -4.56 -22.35 0.49
CA GLY A 54 -4.63 -23.75 0.94
C GLY A 54 -3.47 -24.64 0.46
N GLY A 55 -2.39 -24.06 -0.08
CA GLY A 55 -1.21 -24.77 -0.55
C GLY A 55 -1.13 -24.90 -2.08
N GLY A 56 0.04 -25.27 -2.61
CA GLY A 56 0.30 -25.31 -4.05
C GLY A 56 1.49 -24.44 -4.43
N VAL A 57 1.48 -23.93 -5.66
CA VAL A 57 2.51 -23.05 -6.21
C VAL A 57 1.89 -21.80 -6.83
N VAL A 58 2.66 -20.72 -6.85
CA VAL A 58 2.41 -19.51 -7.62
C VAL A 58 3.18 -19.61 -8.93
N LEU A 59 2.49 -19.44 -10.04
CA LEU A 59 3.07 -19.33 -11.37
C LEU A 59 3.27 -17.86 -11.70
N VAL A 60 4.47 -17.49 -12.10
CA VAL A 60 4.80 -16.14 -12.60
C VAL A 60 5.15 -16.23 -14.07
N GLY A 61 4.55 -15.37 -14.89
CA GLY A 61 4.84 -15.30 -16.31
C GLY A 61 3.99 -14.25 -17.01
N ASP A 62 4.21 -14.11 -18.31
CA ASP A 62 3.44 -13.19 -19.15
C ASP A 62 2.00 -13.70 -19.30
N SER A 63 1.04 -12.83 -18.98
CA SER A 63 -0.39 -13.13 -19.11
C SER A 63 -0.91 -12.93 -20.53
N ASN A 64 -0.15 -12.23 -21.39
CA ASN A 64 -0.58 -11.71 -22.69
C ASN A 64 -1.80 -10.77 -22.63
N VAL A 65 -2.14 -10.24 -21.45
CA VAL A 65 -3.22 -9.27 -21.24
C VAL A 65 -2.65 -7.86 -21.37
N ALA A 66 -3.26 -6.96 -22.13
CA ALA A 66 -2.65 -5.64 -22.36
C ALA A 66 -2.45 -4.80 -21.08
N LEU A 67 -3.34 -4.95 -20.10
CA LEU A 67 -3.30 -4.24 -18.81
C LEU A 67 -2.30 -4.84 -17.81
N ILE A 68 -1.74 -6.02 -18.12
CA ILE A 68 -0.89 -6.79 -17.21
C ILE A 68 0.33 -7.26 -17.99
N GLY A 69 1.53 -6.88 -17.57
CA GLY A 69 2.73 -7.52 -18.10
C GLY A 69 2.84 -8.94 -17.56
N LYS A 70 3.84 -9.14 -16.69
CA LYS A 70 3.94 -10.36 -15.90
C LYS A 70 2.89 -10.35 -14.80
N GLY A 71 2.16 -11.45 -14.70
CA GLY A 71 1.18 -11.68 -13.66
C GLY A 71 1.51 -12.92 -12.84
N ALA A 72 0.74 -13.11 -11.77
CA ALA A 72 0.77 -14.31 -10.96
C ALA A 72 -0.56 -15.06 -11.01
N ALA A 73 -0.53 -16.35 -11.33
CA ALA A 73 -1.63 -17.30 -11.14
C ALA A 73 -1.25 -18.33 -10.05
N SER A 74 -2.21 -19.11 -9.54
CA SER A 74 -1.90 -20.18 -8.60
C SER A 74 -2.41 -21.52 -9.10
N VAL A 75 -1.64 -22.56 -8.80
CA VAL A 75 -1.99 -23.94 -9.12
C VAL A 75 -1.79 -24.81 -7.90
N ARG A 76 -2.78 -25.67 -7.65
CA ARG A 76 -2.76 -26.70 -6.61
C ARG A 76 -3.29 -28.00 -7.20
N ASP A 77 -2.59 -29.09 -6.95
CA ASP A 77 -2.99 -30.44 -7.39
C ASP A 77 -3.27 -30.51 -8.92
N GLY A 78 -2.49 -29.76 -9.70
CA GLY A 78 -2.59 -29.68 -11.17
C GLY A 78 -3.75 -28.84 -11.70
N ARG A 79 -4.44 -28.08 -10.84
CA ARG A 79 -5.55 -27.18 -11.22
C ARG A 79 -5.32 -25.77 -10.73
N PHE A 80 -5.89 -24.79 -11.42
CA PHE A 80 -5.89 -23.42 -10.93
C PHE A 80 -6.58 -23.31 -9.56
N SER A 81 -6.07 -22.42 -8.73
CA SER A 81 -6.52 -22.21 -7.36
C SER A 81 -6.55 -20.73 -7.01
N ALA A 82 -7.36 -20.40 -6.00
CA ALA A 82 -7.39 -19.05 -5.46
C ALA A 82 -6.00 -18.63 -4.97
N LYS A 83 -5.74 -17.33 -5.07
CA LYS A 83 -4.45 -16.69 -4.74
C LYS A 83 -4.55 -15.96 -3.43
N ARG A 84 -3.47 -15.97 -2.64
CA ARG A 84 -3.32 -15.15 -1.44
C ARG A 84 -2.23 -14.10 -1.63
N PHE A 85 -2.54 -12.86 -1.28
CA PHE A 85 -1.59 -11.74 -1.18
C PHE A 85 -1.52 -11.30 0.28
N THR A 86 -0.38 -11.48 0.94
CA THR A 86 -0.18 -11.16 2.36
C THR A 86 0.83 -10.04 2.51
N PHE A 87 0.49 -9.03 3.31
CA PHE A 87 1.32 -7.84 3.52
C PHE A 87 1.89 -7.80 4.94
N ASN A 88 3.15 -7.37 5.07
CA ASN A 88 3.77 -7.14 6.38
C ASN A 88 3.21 -5.90 7.10
N GLN A 89 2.48 -5.03 6.39
CA GLN A 89 1.82 -3.84 6.90
C GLN A 89 0.32 -3.85 6.56
N SER A 90 -0.50 -3.15 7.33
CA SER A 90 -1.93 -3.03 7.04
C SER A 90 -2.15 -2.13 5.84
N ILE A 91 -3.01 -2.58 4.92
CA ILE A 91 -3.36 -1.91 3.68
C ILE A 91 -4.67 -1.14 3.88
N GLY A 92 -4.69 0.11 3.40
CA GLY A 92 -5.86 1.00 3.40
C GLY A 92 -6.71 0.80 2.15
N SER A 93 -6.05 0.78 0.99
CA SER A 93 -6.65 0.45 -0.30
C SER A 93 -5.66 -0.29 -1.19
N ILE A 94 -6.16 -1.10 -2.11
CA ILE A 94 -5.35 -1.78 -3.12
C ILE A 94 -6.15 -1.96 -4.40
N THR A 95 -5.48 -1.81 -5.54
CA THR A 95 -6.04 -2.09 -6.87
C THR A 95 -5.28 -3.26 -7.47
N PHE A 96 -6.01 -4.28 -7.89
CA PHE A 96 -5.49 -5.41 -8.63
C PHE A 96 -5.89 -5.30 -10.09
N ASN A 97 -4.97 -5.60 -11.00
CA ASN A 97 -5.27 -5.89 -12.39
C ASN A 97 -5.37 -7.41 -12.58
N TYR A 98 -6.27 -7.87 -13.44
CA TYR A 98 -6.51 -9.29 -13.69
C TYR A 98 -6.93 -9.58 -15.14
N GLY A 99 -6.66 -10.79 -15.62
CA GLY A 99 -7.01 -11.21 -16.97
C GLY A 99 -6.30 -12.49 -17.38
N ASP A 100 -6.74 -13.06 -18.51
CA ASP A 100 -6.15 -14.26 -19.13
C ASP A 100 -6.06 -14.16 -20.68
N ALA A 101 -6.31 -12.95 -21.21
CA ALA A 101 -6.40 -12.61 -22.62
C ALA A 101 -7.67 -13.13 -23.34
N GLY A 102 -8.77 -13.29 -22.60
CA GLY A 102 -10.07 -13.72 -23.11
C GLY A 102 -10.15 -15.23 -23.35
N GLY A 103 -9.40 -16.01 -22.57
CA GLY A 103 -9.32 -17.48 -22.69
C GLY A 103 -10.64 -18.16 -22.34
N ASP A 104 -11.26 -17.77 -21.23
CA ASP A 104 -12.58 -18.25 -20.81
C ASP A 104 -13.40 -17.19 -20.02
N ASP A 105 -14.56 -17.59 -19.48
CA ASP A 105 -15.38 -16.74 -18.61
C ASP A 105 -15.00 -17.00 -17.15
N ASP A 106 -14.49 -15.97 -16.50
CA ASP A 106 -13.97 -16.03 -15.13
C ASP A 106 -14.89 -15.32 -14.13
N ASN A 107 -16.12 -15.00 -14.53
CA ASN A 107 -17.08 -14.35 -13.66
C ASN A 107 -17.61 -15.32 -12.56
N PRO A 108 -17.77 -14.87 -11.31
CA PRO A 108 -17.36 -13.58 -10.76
C PRO A 108 -15.90 -13.52 -10.34
N VAL A 109 -15.32 -12.33 -10.44
CA VAL A 109 -13.98 -12.00 -9.94
C VAL A 109 -14.11 -11.48 -8.50
N ASN A 110 -13.59 -12.20 -7.52
CA ASN A 110 -13.73 -11.86 -6.11
C ASN A 110 -12.38 -11.47 -5.49
N VAL A 111 -12.39 -10.37 -4.72
CA VAL A 111 -11.29 -9.95 -3.86
C VAL A 111 -11.79 -9.85 -2.43
N ALA A 112 -11.50 -10.86 -1.62
CA ALA A 112 -11.86 -10.90 -0.20
C ALA A 112 -10.70 -10.39 0.65
N ALA A 113 -10.96 -9.41 1.53
CA ALA A 113 -9.97 -8.77 2.39
C ALA A 113 -10.10 -9.24 3.83
N PHE A 114 -8.98 -9.52 4.49
CA PHE A 114 -8.93 -10.04 5.86
C PHE A 114 -7.94 -9.26 6.71
N ASP A 115 -8.19 -9.15 8.01
CA ASP A 115 -7.23 -8.60 8.99
C ASP A 115 -6.16 -9.64 9.42
N ASP A 116 -5.30 -9.31 10.39
CA ASP A 116 -4.24 -10.21 10.86
C ASP A 116 -4.76 -11.37 11.70
N LEU A 117 -5.96 -11.24 12.25
CA LEU A 117 -6.64 -12.28 12.99
C LEU A 117 -7.41 -13.23 12.05
N GLY A 118 -7.42 -12.95 10.75
CA GLY A 118 -8.13 -13.73 9.74
C GLY A 118 -9.62 -13.45 9.69
N VAL A 119 -10.08 -12.34 10.25
CA VAL A 119 -11.47 -11.90 10.15
C VAL A 119 -11.70 -11.27 8.78
N LEU A 120 -12.76 -11.71 8.10
CA LEU A 120 -13.19 -11.12 6.83
C LEU A 120 -13.68 -9.69 7.07
N LEU A 121 -13.01 -8.72 6.45
CA LEU A 121 -13.39 -7.31 6.45
C LEU A 121 -14.46 -7.03 5.38
N GLY A 122 -14.40 -7.77 4.27
CA GLY A 122 -15.39 -7.73 3.20
C GLY A 122 -14.85 -8.31 1.89
N THR A 123 -15.73 -8.36 0.90
CA THR A 123 -15.40 -8.85 -0.45
C THR A 123 -15.86 -7.82 -1.48
N VAL A 124 -14.98 -7.47 -2.40
CA VAL A 124 -15.33 -6.74 -3.63
C VAL A 124 -15.53 -7.76 -4.74
N VAL A 125 -16.58 -7.58 -5.53
CA VAL A 125 -16.93 -8.46 -6.65
C VAL A 125 -16.86 -7.63 -7.93
N GLY A 126 -16.12 -8.12 -8.90
CA GLY A 126 -16.06 -7.64 -10.27
C GLY A 126 -16.50 -8.73 -11.24
N SER A 127 -16.31 -8.44 -12.52
CA SER A 127 -16.66 -9.33 -13.62
C SER A 127 -15.50 -9.43 -14.60
N TYR A 128 -15.43 -10.56 -15.28
CA TYR A 128 -14.51 -10.81 -16.37
C TYR A 128 -15.17 -11.81 -17.30
N ASP A 129 -15.84 -11.29 -18.32
CA ASP A 129 -16.55 -12.10 -19.28
C ASP A 129 -15.57 -12.60 -20.37
N ARG A 130 -16.00 -13.60 -21.15
CA ARG A 130 -15.23 -14.09 -22.30
C ARG A 130 -14.90 -12.96 -23.28
N ASP A 131 -13.74 -13.07 -23.94
CA ASP A 131 -13.21 -12.15 -24.97
C ASP A 131 -12.63 -10.82 -24.44
N GLU A 132 -12.54 -10.62 -23.12
CA GLU A 132 -11.93 -9.42 -22.51
C GLU A 132 -10.38 -9.41 -22.57
N SER A 133 -9.82 -9.20 -23.78
CA SER A 133 -8.36 -9.20 -23.99
C SER A 133 -7.60 -8.06 -23.30
N LEU A 134 -8.29 -6.99 -22.88
CA LEU A 134 -7.68 -5.89 -22.15
C LEU A 134 -7.38 -6.24 -20.69
N GLY A 135 -8.11 -7.16 -20.07
CA GLY A 135 -8.07 -7.33 -18.61
C GLY A 135 -9.06 -6.42 -17.88
N GLY A 136 -9.23 -6.67 -16.59
CA GLY A 136 -10.00 -5.84 -15.67
C GLY A 136 -9.16 -5.31 -14.52
N SER A 137 -9.69 -4.29 -13.84
CA SER A 137 -9.14 -3.79 -12.58
C SER A 137 -10.21 -3.81 -11.49
N ILE A 138 -9.81 -4.11 -10.26
CA ILE A 138 -10.71 -4.09 -9.10
C ILE A 138 -9.99 -3.46 -7.91
N THR A 139 -10.66 -2.50 -7.26
CA THR A 139 -10.14 -1.79 -6.10
C THR A 139 -10.85 -2.24 -4.83
N SER A 140 -10.09 -2.62 -3.83
CA SER A 140 -10.55 -2.83 -2.46
C SER A 140 -10.13 -1.65 -1.58
N THR A 141 -11.05 -1.15 -0.75
CA THR A 141 -10.82 -0.01 0.17
C THR A 141 -11.09 -0.38 1.63
N PHE A 142 -11.00 -1.67 1.97
CA PHE A 142 -11.15 -2.13 3.35
C PHE A 142 -9.90 -1.77 4.16
N SER A 143 -9.99 -0.70 4.95
CA SER A 143 -8.88 -0.25 5.80
C SER A 143 -8.53 -1.29 6.85
N GLY A 144 -7.23 -1.58 6.98
CA GLY A 144 -6.70 -2.51 7.98
C GLY A 144 -6.43 -3.91 7.45
N ALA A 145 -6.72 -4.18 6.17
CA ALA A 145 -6.50 -5.47 5.55
C ALA A 145 -5.02 -5.88 5.60
N ARG A 146 -4.76 -7.12 6.01
CA ARG A 146 -3.44 -7.74 6.10
C ARG A 146 -3.20 -8.73 4.98
N TYR A 147 -4.25 -9.41 4.53
CA TYR A 147 -4.16 -10.24 3.34
C TYR A 147 -5.45 -10.23 2.54
N TYR A 148 -5.32 -10.61 1.28
CA TYR A 148 -6.40 -10.74 0.33
C TYR A 148 -6.42 -12.15 -0.25
N ILE A 149 -7.61 -12.70 -0.44
CA ILE A 149 -7.84 -13.92 -1.23
C ILE A 149 -8.55 -13.52 -2.51
N LEU A 150 -7.93 -13.82 -3.65
CA LEU A 150 -8.40 -13.50 -4.98
C LEU A 150 -8.83 -14.79 -5.66
N SER A 151 -10.03 -14.79 -6.23
CA SER A 151 -10.61 -15.96 -6.88
C SER A 151 -11.47 -15.55 -8.06
N SER A 152 -11.62 -16.43 -9.05
CA SER A 152 -12.45 -16.24 -10.23
C SER A 152 -13.15 -17.53 -10.62
N GLY A 153 -14.25 -17.40 -11.36
CA GLY A 153 -14.97 -18.51 -11.96
C GLY A 153 -15.64 -19.44 -10.94
N SER A 154 -16.95 -19.63 -11.08
CA SER A 154 -17.65 -20.72 -10.38
C SER A 154 -18.29 -21.75 -11.33
N GLY A 155 -18.22 -21.52 -12.66
CA GLY A 155 -18.96 -22.29 -13.66
C GLY A 155 -18.18 -22.92 -14.82
N ASP A 156 -16.94 -22.48 -15.11
CA ASP A 156 -16.15 -22.95 -16.27
C ASP A 156 -15.13 -24.06 -15.92
N ALA A 157 -14.46 -24.61 -16.93
CA ALA A 157 -13.55 -25.76 -16.79
C ALA A 157 -12.31 -25.45 -15.92
N ASN A 158 -11.96 -24.17 -15.76
CA ASN A 158 -10.69 -23.72 -15.19
C ASN A 158 -10.85 -22.56 -14.18
N PRO A 159 -11.66 -22.69 -13.10
CA PRO A 159 -11.83 -21.61 -12.14
C PRO A 159 -10.50 -21.15 -11.54
N ASN A 160 -10.34 -19.84 -11.33
CA ASN A 160 -9.11 -19.18 -10.87
C ASN A 160 -7.96 -19.16 -11.90
N SER A 161 -8.25 -19.27 -13.20
CA SER A 161 -7.27 -19.20 -14.29
C SER A 161 -6.67 -17.81 -14.50
N LEU A 162 -7.30 -16.76 -13.97
CA LEU A 162 -6.80 -15.39 -14.10
C LEU A 162 -5.37 -15.21 -13.56
N PHE A 163 -4.57 -14.48 -14.33
CA PHE A 163 -3.34 -13.86 -13.84
C PHE A 163 -3.69 -12.57 -13.11
N TRP A 164 -2.91 -12.23 -12.08
CA TRP A 164 -3.12 -11.03 -11.29
C TRP A 164 -1.83 -10.27 -11.05
N ASP A 165 -1.95 -8.95 -10.98
CA ASP A 165 -0.89 -8.02 -10.62
C ASP A 165 -1.43 -6.91 -9.68
N VAL A 166 -0.55 -6.28 -8.91
CA VAL A 166 -0.92 -5.17 -8.02
C VAL A 166 -0.62 -3.85 -8.73
N ALA A 167 -1.67 -3.14 -9.15
CA ALA A 167 -1.52 -1.88 -9.86
C ALA A 167 -1.18 -0.69 -8.95
N SER A 168 -1.69 -0.69 -7.72
CA SER A 168 -1.43 0.37 -6.73
C SER A 168 -1.92 -0.04 -5.34
N TYR A 169 -1.35 0.55 -4.29
CA TYR A 169 -1.84 0.36 -2.92
C TYR A 169 -1.59 1.60 -2.03
N SER A 170 -2.25 1.65 -0.87
CA SER A 170 -2.00 2.61 0.19
C SER A 170 -1.94 1.90 1.55
N LEU A 171 -1.12 2.42 2.48
CA LEU A 171 -1.06 1.88 3.85
C LEU A 171 -2.21 2.41 4.71
N ALA A 172 -2.76 1.55 5.55
CA ALA A 172 -3.75 1.94 6.54
C ALA A 172 -3.07 2.87 7.58
N GLY A 173 -3.57 4.10 7.71
CA GLY A 173 -3.03 5.06 8.68
C GLY A 173 -1.78 5.82 8.23
N GLY A 174 -1.46 5.86 6.92
CA GLY A 174 -0.32 6.59 6.35
C GLY A 174 -0.28 8.12 6.54
N GLY A 175 -1.21 8.71 7.29
CA GLY A 175 -1.16 10.09 7.72
C GLY A 175 -0.32 10.26 8.99
N VAL A 176 1.01 10.10 8.89
CA VAL A 176 1.87 10.69 9.94
C VAL A 176 1.60 12.19 9.90
N PRO A 177 1.27 12.86 11.02
CA PRO A 177 1.12 14.31 11.01
C PRO A 177 2.40 14.89 10.46
N GLU A 178 2.30 15.56 9.30
CA GLU A 178 3.47 16.01 8.56
C GLU A 178 4.38 16.84 9.49
N PRO A 179 5.70 16.86 9.28
CA PRO A 179 6.64 17.68 10.06
C PRO A 179 6.17 19.14 10.20
N ALA A 180 5.44 19.66 9.22
CA ALA A 180 4.79 20.97 9.26
C ALA A 180 3.74 21.11 10.38
N THR A 181 2.95 20.06 10.65
CA THR A 181 1.96 20.05 11.74
C THR A 181 2.65 20.13 13.10
N TRP A 182 3.70 19.35 13.30
CA TRP A 182 4.53 19.43 14.51
C TRP A 182 5.19 20.79 14.65
N ALA A 183 5.73 21.34 13.55
CA ALA A 183 6.33 22.67 13.55
C ALA A 183 5.32 23.77 13.89
N LEU A 184 4.09 23.71 13.36
CA LEU A 184 3.01 24.66 13.68
C LEU A 184 2.56 24.54 15.13
N MET A 185 2.48 23.32 15.69
CA MET A 185 2.18 23.14 17.12
C MET A 185 3.29 23.72 17.99
N ILE A 186 4.56 23.40 17.70
CA ILE A 186 5.71 23.94 18.43
C ILE A 186 5.77 25.46 18.33
N LEU A 187 5.54 26.01 17.14
CA LEU A 187 5.51 27.46 16.92
C LEU A 187 4.36 28.12 17.67
N GLY A 188 3.17 27.52 17.64
CA GLY A 188 2.00 27.99 18.39
C GLY A 188 2.24 28.00 19.91
N PHE A 189 2.70 26.89 20.47
CA PHE A 189 3.04 26.80 21.90
C PHE A 189 4.23 27.70 22.28
N GLY A 190 5.22 27.82 21.41
CA GLY A 190 6.37 28.71 21.59
C GLY A 190 5.98 30.18 21.59
N ALA A 191 5.06 30.60 20.71
CA ALA A 191 4.54 31.96 20.66
C ALA A 191 3.75 32.32 21.93
N VAL A 192 2.87 31.43 22.41
CA VAL A 192 2.11 31.63 23.66
C VAL A 192 3.06 31.71 24.87
N GLY A 193 3.98 30.76 25.01
CA GLY A 193 4.96 30.75 26.09
C GLY A 193 5.90 31.96 26.06
N GLY A 194 6.31 32.39 24.87
CA GLY A 194 7.12 33.59 24.67
C GLY A 194 6.38 34.87 25.06
N ALA A 195 5.10 34.99 24.70
CA ALA A 195 4.25 36.12 25.08
C ALA A 195 4.05 36.21 26.60
N MET A 196 3.84 35.08 27.27
CA MET A 196 3.74 35.02 28.73
C MET A 196 5.03 35.48 29.43
N ARG A 197 6.19 34.99 28.99
CA ARG A 197 7.49 35.36 29.57
C ARG A 197 7.81 36.85 29.40
N ARG A 198 7.41 37.46 28.29
CA ARG A 198 7.60 38.91 28.04
C ARG A 198 6.76 39.79 28.98
N ARG A 199 5.61 39.30 29.46
CA ARG A 199 4.75 40.03 30.42
C ARG A 199 5.33 40.02 31.83
N SER A 200 5.95 38.93 32.26
CA SER A 200 6.53 38.81 33.61
C SER A 200 7.64 39.82 33.89
N GLY A 201 8.42 40.19 32.87
CA GLY A 201 9.50 41.18 33.00
C GLY A 201 9.02 42.63 33.19
N ARG A 202 7.74 42.95 32.92
CA ARG A 202 7.18 44.30 33.09
C ARG A 202 6.53 44.53 34.45
N ALA A 203 6.21 43.49 35.22
CA ALA A 203 5.59 43.61 36.53
C ALA A 203 6.58 43.98 37.66
N ALA A 204 7.89 43.90 37.43
CA ALA A 204 8.91 44.23 38.44
C ALA A 204 9.28 45.73 38.51
N ALA A 205 8.68 46.59 37.70
CA ALA A 205 9.03 48.03 37.61
C ALA A 205 7.98 48.98 38.23
N VAL A 206 7.06 48.48 39.06
CA VAL A 206 6.16 49.32 39.86
C VAL A 206 6.19 48.86 41.32
N ALA A 207 7.22 49.29 42.04
CA ALA A 207 7.21 49.43 43.48
C ALA A 207 7.99 50.71 43.80
N ALA A 208 7.26 51.69 44.32
CA ALA A 208 7.74 53.01 44.76
C ALA A 208 8.37 52.92 46.16
#